data_AF-A0A0K9PIN6-F1
#
_entry.id   AF-A0A0K9PIN6-F1
#
_cell.length_a   1.000
_cell.length_b   1.000
_cell.length_c   1.000
_cell.angle_alpha   90.00
_cell.angle_beta   90.00
_cell.angle_gamma   90.00
#
_symmetry.space_group_name_H-M   'P 1'
#
loop_
_entity.id
_entity.type
_entity.pdbx_description
1 polymer ?
#
loop_
_entity_poly.entity_id
_entity_poly.type
_entity_poly.pdbx_seq_one_letter_code
_entity_poly.pdbx_strand_id
1 'polypeptide(L)'
;AYKRHMLDLSVGNELSFDKSFSECKDLATRLSTSFIGAARNKHKSHILQITKDGVAFAFEDIPMKLSFLEAAVLPFVYKLPTLDAIETLKYAKKMSNGINTDEDPSSWRPYHTFIDNLTEKYAKNELNQDDTELNIPRRHVRKRKTKKPKGRKLFQDSSDDDFISDSDESDHGNENDDDEQPIIHTFKSAAKFQSMKLSQQGKKDKVGSSKSAGGSG
;
A
#
# COMPACT_ATOMS: atom_id res chain seq x y z
N ALA A 1 6.90 9.17 16.75
CA ALA A 1 6.21 7.92 17.12
C ALA A 1 6.97 7.21 18.23
N TYR A 2 7.83 6.23 17.95
CA TYR A 2 8.42 5.29 18.94
C TYR A 2 8.94 5.90 20.25
N LYS A 3 9.66 7.04 20.23
CA LYS A 3 10.11 7.72 21.46
C LYS A 3 8.98 8.14 22.41
N ARG A 4 7.78 8.49 21.89
CA ARG A 4 6.59 8.75 22.73
C ARG A 4 6.12 7.45 23.40
N HIS A 5 6.03 6.37 22.62
CA HIS A 5 5.70 5.03 23.12
C HIS A 5 6.64 4.54 24.24
N MET A 6 7.94 4.85 24.17
CA MET A 6 8.89 4.58 25.28
C MET A 6 8.61 5.42 26.54
N LEU A 7 8.05 6.63 26.42
CA LEU A 7 7.59 7.42 27.56
C LEU A 7 6.24 6.91 28.08
N ASP A 8 5.33 6.53 27.19
CA ASP A 8 4.02 5.95 27.52
C ASP A 8 4.20 4.64 28.33
N LEU A 9 5.20 3.82 27.99
CA LEU A 9 5.71 2.69 28.80
C LEU A 9 6.10 3.12 30.21
N SER A 10 6.99 4.12 30.33
CA SER A 10 7.54 4.58 31.61
C SER A 10 6.50 5.23 32.54
N VAL A 11 5.33 5.62 32.01
CA VAL A 11 4.20 6.17 32.77
C VAL A 11 3.25 5.07 33.26
N GLY A 12 3.41 3.82 32.79
CA GLY A 12 2.63 2.66 33.28
C GLY A 12 1.16 2.64 32.84
N ASN A 13 0.78 3.40 31.82
CA ASN A 13 -0.59 3.44 31.30
C ASN A 13 -0.74 2.50 30.10
N GLU A 14 -1.08 1.24 30.39
CA GLU A 14 -1.22 0.11 29.44
C GLU A 14 -2.05 0.48 28.18
N LEU A 15 -3.21 1.11 28.35
CA LEU A 15 -4.07 1.55 27.24
C LEU A 15 -3.44 2.63 26.35
N SER A 16 -2.51 3.43 26.90
CA SER A 16 -1.75 4.43 26.12
C SER A 16 -0.53 3.81 25.44
N PHE A 17 0.10 2.82 26.07
CA PHE A 17 1.17 2.02 25.50
C PHE A 17 0.72 1.28 24.23
N ASP A 18 -0.33 0.45 24.29
CA ASP A 18 -0.81 -0.33 23.13
C ASP A 18 -1.18 0.57 21.95
N LYS A 19 -1.89 1.67 22.24
CA LYS A 19 -2.27 2.68 21.25
C LYS A 19 -1.03 3.33 20.62
N SER A 20 -0.05 3.72 21.43
CA SER A 20 1.15 4.40 20.94
C SER A 20 2.10 3.49 20.16
N PHE A 21 2.11 2.19 20.48
CA PHE A 21 2.76 1.14 19.71
C PHE A 21 2.07 0.93 18.35
N SER A 22 0.73 0.79 18.33
CA SER A 22 -0.04 0.67 17.09
C SER A 22 0.18 1.88 16.18
N GLU A 23 0.04 3.12 16.70
CA GLU A 23 0.30 4.34 15.93
C GLU A 23 1.73 4.38 15.33
N CYS A 24 2.71 3.73 15.96
CA CYS A 24 4.06 3.58 15.40
C CYS A 24 4.12 2.54 14.28
N LYS A 25 3.47 1.38 14.47
CA LYS A 25 3.41 0.27 13.52
C LYS A 25 2.59 0.61 12.27
N ASP A 26 1.48 1.31 12.44
CA ASP A 26 0.63 1.85 11.39
C ASP A 26 1.37 2.91 10.56
N LEU A 27 2.13 3.80 11.22
CA LEU A 27 2.96 4.79 10.54
C LEU A 27 4.07 4.14 9.71
N ALA A 28 4.81 3.17 10.27
CA ALA A 28 5.86 2.45 9.55
C ALA A 28 5.30 1.64 8.37
N THR A 29 4.14 1.00 8.56
CA THR A 29 3.43 0.29 7.49
C THR A 29 3.00 1.24 6.36
N ARG A 30 2.43 2.40 6.69
CA ARG A 30 2.02 3.42 5.70
C ARG A 30 3.20 4.12 5.03
N LEU A 31 4.37 4.19 5.66
CA LEU A 31 5.60 4.66 5.02
C LEU A 31 6.17 3.60 4.08
N SER A 32 6.15 2.32 4.47
CA SER A 32 6.67 1.22 3.64
C SER A 32 5.83 0.98 2.37
N THR A 33 4.55 1.36 2.33
CA THR A 33 3.74 1.29 1.10
C THR A 33 4.18 2.25 0.00
N SER A 34 5.05 3.24 0.28
CA SER A 34 5.72 4.04 -0.77
C SER A 34 6.71 3.20 -1.61
N PHE A 35 7.18 2.07 -1.09
CA PHE A 35 8.16 1.19 -1.72
C PHE A 35 7.50 -0.06 -2.33
N ILE A 36 6.55 0.15 -3.25
CA ILE A 36 5.81 -0.90 -3.97
C ILE A 36 6.09 -0.81 -5.48
N GLY A 37 6.01 -1.94 -6.19
CA GLY A 37 6.24 -2.00 -7.64
C GLY A 37 7.63 -1.51 -8.03
N ALA A 38 7.73 -0.70 -9.09
CA ALA A 38 9.01 -0.14 -9.55
C ALA A 38 9.75 0.69 -8.49
N ALA A 39 9.03 1.33 -7.56
CA ALA A 39 9.63 2.13 -6.48
C ALA A 39 10.43 1.26 -5.49
N ARG A 40 10.02 -0.01 -5.28
CA ARG A 40 10.75 -1.02 -4.49
C ARG A 40 12.20 -1.14 -4.95
N ASN A 41 12.38 -1.32 -6.25
CA ASN A 41 13.69 -1.57 -6.85
C ASN A 41 14.48 -0.25 -6.98
N LYS A 42 13.84 0.84 -7.41
CA LYS A 42 14.46 2.17 -7.54
C LYS A 42 15.05 2.70 -6.24
N HIS A 43 14.42 2.40 -5.10
CA HIS A 43 14.83 2.90 -3.78
C HIS A 43 15.41 1.82 -2.87
N LYS A 44 15.80 0.65 -3.42
CA LYS A 44 16.39 -0.49 -2.67
C LYS A 44 17.46 -0.06 -1.66
N SER A 45 18.39 0.81 -2.07
CA SER A 45 19.48 1.30 -1.19
C SER A 45 18.95 2.05 0.03
N HIS A 46 17.95 2.92 -0.14
CA HIS A 46 17.33 3.67 0.95
C HIS A 46 16.55 2.74 1.89
N ILE A 47 15.81 1.76 1.36
CA ILE A 47 15.10 0.76 2.18
C ILE A 47 16.10 -0.06 3.02
N LEU A 48 17.19 -0.50 2.40
CA LEU A 48 18.25 -1.29 3.02
C LEU A 48 19.05 -0.48 4.05
N GLN A 49 19.20 0.83 3.85
CA GLN A 49 19.71 1.73 4.89
C GLN A 49 18.71 1.85 6.06
N ILE A 50 17.43 2.13 5.78
CA ILE A 50 16.38 2.24 6.83
C ILE A 50 16.31 0.97 7.69
N THR A 51 16.47 -0.22 7.10
CA THR A 51 16.50 -1.46 7.88
C THR A 51 17.79 -1.66 8.66
N LYS A 52 18.97 -1.29 8.13
CA LYS A 52 20.24 -1.35 8.88
C LYS A 52 20.28 -0.36 10.03
N ASP A 53 20.00 0.91 9.77
CA ASP A 53 19.98 1.99 10.77
C ASP A 53 18.90 1.69 11.84
N GLY A 54 17.76 1.13 11.43
CA GLY A 54 16.70 0.70 12.34
C GLY A 54 17.02 -0.53 13.19
N VAL A 55 17.77 -1.50 12.67
CA VAL A 55 18.35 -2.60 13.49
C VAL A 55 19.39 -2.05 14.45
N ALA A 56 20.30 -1.18 14.00
CA ALA A 56 21.31 -0.57 14.87
C ALA A 56 20.66 0.17 16.04
N PHE A 57 19.66 1.01 15.77
CA PHE A 57 18.87 1.71 16.81
C PHE A 57 18.21 0.74 17.80
N ALA A 58 17.62 -0.36 17.33
CA ALA A 58 16.99 -1.35 18.20
C ALA A 58 17.97 -2.03 19.19
N PHE A 59 19.27 -2.07 18.84
CA PHE A 59 20.34 -2.64 19.65
C PHE A 59 21.19 -1.58 20.39
N GLU A 60 20.81 -0.30 20.40
CA GLU A 60 21.47 0.75 21.20
C GLU A 60 21.22 0.56 22.71
N ASP A 61 19.95 0.50 23.11
CA ASP A 61 19.52 0.33 24.52
C ASP A 61 18.77 -1.00 24.64
N ILE A 62 19.54 -2.09 24.76
CA ILE A 62 19.03 -3.45 24.91
C ILE A 62 18.58 -3.67 26.37
N PRO A 63 17.42 -4.28 26.64
CA PRO A 63 16.42 -4.79 25.68
C PRO A 63 15.32 -3.76 25.33
N MET A 64 15.32 -2.56 25.94
CA MET A 64 14.20 -1.60 25.86
C MET A 64 13.83 -1.13 24.45
N LYS A 65 14.77 -1.12 23.50
CA LYS A 65 14.50 -0.74 22.10
C LYS A 65 14.13 -1.92 21.18
N LEU A 66 14.13 -3.17 21.64
CA LEU A 66 13.91 -4.34 20.77
C LEU A 66 12.53 -4.37 20.10
N SER A 67 11.48 -3.80 20.70
CA SER A 67 10.14 -3.74 20.06
C SER A 67 10.07 -2.79 18.85
N PHE A 68 11.12 -1.98 18.62
CA PHE A 68 11.31 -1.24 17.37
C PHE A 68 11.49 -2.17 16.15
N LEU A 69 12.05 -3.37 16.35
CA LEU A 69 12.23 -4.36 15.27
C LEU A 69 10.89 -4.75 14.65
N GLU A 70 9.87 -5.01 15.46
CA GLU A 70 8.53 -5.37 14.99
C GLU A 70 7.73 -4.15 14.52
N ALA A 71 7.74 -3.06 15.30
CA ALA A 71 6.93 -1.88 14.99
C ALA A 71 7.43 -1.11 13.75
N ALA A 72 8.74 -0.92 13.62
CA ALA A 72 9.31 -0.01 12.63
C ALA A 72 10.14 -0.71 11.56
N VAL A 73 10.95 -1.70 11.89
CA VAL A 73 11.89 -2.33 10.93
C VAL A 73 11.19 -3.35 10.04
N LEU A 74 10.38 -4.25 10.60
CA LEU A 74 9.72 -5.35 9.90
C LEU A 74 8.91 -4.90 8.66
N PRO A 75 8.13 -3.80 8.67
CA PRO A 75 7.41 -3.32 7.49
C PRO A 75 8.31 -2.95 6.30
N PHE A 76 9.54 -2.47 6.54
CA PHE A 76 10.50 -2.15 5.48
C PHE A 76 11.30 -3.37 5.02
N VAL A 77 11.66 -4.29 5.92
CA VAL A 77 12.27 -5.58 5.53
C VAL A 77 11.33 -6.35 4.61
N TYR A 78 10.02 -6.24 4.80
CA TYR A 78 9.04 -6.82 3.90
C TYR A 78 8.97 -6.18 2.50
N LYS A 79 9.64 -5.05 2.25
CA LYS A 79 9.83 -4.45 0.93
C LYS A 79 11.18 -4.80 0.30
N LEU A 80 12.10 -5.41 1.04
CA LEU A 80 13.38 -5.86 0.49
C LEU A 80 13.23 -7.14 -0.35
N PRO A 81 13.99 -7.30 -1.45
CA PRO A 81 14.20 -8.58 -2.09
C PRO A 81 14.75 -9.63 -1.11
N THR A 82 14.48 -10.91 -1.37
CA THR A 82 14.82 -12.03 -0.47
C THR A 82 16.28 -12.04 -0.01
N LEU A 83 17.24 -11.78 -0.90
CA LEU A 83 18.67 -11.74 -0.56
C LEU A 83 18.99 -10.63 0.47
N ASP A 84 18.52 -9.41 0.22
CA ASP A 84 18.75 -8.24 1.09
C ASP A 84 18.06 -8.38 2.47
N ALA A 85 16.91 -9.05 2.48
CA ALA A 85 16.20 -9.36 3.72
C ALA A 85 16.92 -10.47 4.53
N ILE A 86 17.51 -11.46 3.86
CA ILE A 86 18.37 -12.48 4.48
C ILE A 86 19.68 -11.83 5.01
N GLU A 87 20.25 -10.85 4.32
CA GLU A 87 21.35 -10.04 4.87
C GLU A 87 20.93 -9.25 6.12
N THR A 88 19.73 -8.65 6.11
CA THR A 88 19.20 -7.95 7.29
C THR A 88 18.99 -8.91 8.46
N LEU A 89 18.48 -10.13 8.21
CA LEU A 89 18.35 -11.20 9.20
C LEU A 89 19.71 -11.62 9.78
N LYS A 90 20.73 -11.80 8.93
CA LYS A 90 22.12 -12.09 9.36
C LYS A 90 22.70 -10.94 10.18
N TYR A 91 22.42 -9.69 9.81
CA TYR A 91 22.88 -8.51 10.55
C TYR A 91 22.24 -8.44 11.95
N ALA A 92 20.93 -8.63 12.07
CA ALA A 92 20.26 -8.68 13.39
C ALA A 92 20.82 -9.81 14.28
N LYS A 93 21.05 -11.01 13.72
CA LYS A 93 21.70 -12.13 14.44
C LYS A 93 23.15 -11.83 14.84
N LYS A 94 23.88 -11.01 14.08
CA LYS A 94 25.22 -10.54 14.46
C LYS A 94 25.16 -9.53 15.61
N MET A 95 24.13 -8.67 15.68
CA MET A 95 23.98 -7.68 16.74
C MET A 95 23.65 -8.31 18.11
N SER A 96 23.01 -9.49 18.14
CA SER A 96 22.80 -10.25 19.40
C SER A 96 23.97 -11.17 19.78
N ASN A 97 25.02 -11.26 18.97
CA ASN A 97 26.07 -12.27 19.15
C ASN A 97 26.98 -11.92 20.34
N GLY A 98 26.98 -12.79 21.36
CA GLY A 98 27.72 -12.59 22.62
C GLY A 98 26.90 -11.95 23.73
N ILE A 99 25.59 -11.73 23.52
CA ILE A 99 24.67 -11.28 24.57
C ILE A 99 23.80 -12.47 24.99
N ASN A 100 23.58 -12.64 26.29
CA ASN A 100 22.75 -13.71 26.83
C ASN A 100 21.26 -13.37 26.64
N THR A 101 20.59 -14.01 25.69
CA THR A 101 19.15 -13.84 25.45
C THR A 101 18.28 -14.54 26.50
N ASP A 102 18.86 -15.53 27.18
CA ASP A 102 18.11 -16.51 27.97
C ASP A 102 17.95 -16.07 29.44
N GLU A 103 18.57 -14.95 29.82
CA GLU A 103 18.47 -14.32 31.15
C GLU A 103 17.12 -13.60 31.37
N ASP A 104 16.58 -12.98 30.32
CA ASP A 104 15.21 -12.43 30.30
C ASP A 104 14.53 -12.72 28.94
N PRO A 105 13.98 -13.94 28.76
CA PRO A 105 13.29 -14.30 27.53
C PRO A 105 12.01 -13.48 27.27
N SER A 106 11.49 -12.74 28.26
CA SER A 106 10.33 -11.86 28.09
C SER A 106 10.75 -10.58 27.36
N SER A 107 11.80 -9.90 27.84
CA SER A 107 12.29 -8.67 27.20
C SER A 107 12.94 -8.92 25.84
N TRP A 108 13.50 -10.12 25.60
CA TRP A 108 14.01 -10.53 24.28
C TRP A 108 12.92 -11.02 23.30
N ARG A 109 11.68 -11.24 23.76
CA ARG A 109 10.57 -11.72 22.91
C ARG A 109 10.38 -10.95 21.59
N PRO A 110 10.50 -9.61 21.51
CA PRO A 110 10.35 -8.89 20.23
C PRO A 110 11.46 -9.20 19.23
N TYR A 111 12.68 -9.49 19.71
CA TYR A 111 13.78 -9.93 18.86
C TYR A 111 13.52 -11.33 18.29
N HIS A 112 13.17 -12.31 19.13
CA HIS A 112 12.84 -13.66 18.67
C HIS A 112 11.66 -13.63 17.68
N THR A 113 10.59 -12.91 18.02
CA THR A 113 9.42 -12.70 17.14
C THR A 113 9.82 -12.13 15.77
N PHE A 114 10.74 -11.16 15.72
CA PHE A 114 11.27 -10.61 14.47
C PHE A 114 12.10 -11.63 13.68
N ILE A 115 13.01 -12.34 14.35
CA ILE A 115 13.84 -13.40 13.74
C ILE A 115 12.96 -14.51 13.13
N ASP A 116 11.92 -14.93 13.84
CA ASP A 116 11.02 -16.00 13.41
C ASP A 116 10.16 -15.54 12.22
N ASN A 117 9.57 -14.34 12.28
CA ASN A 117 8.82 -13.75 11.15
C ASN A 117 9.65 -13.70 9.86
N LEU A 118 10.92 -13.28 9.94
CA LEU A 118 11.81 -13.28 8.78
C LEU A 118 12.19 -14.70 8.35
N THR A 119 12.54 -15.59 9.28
CA THR A 119 12.97 -16.95 8.97
C THR A 119 11.83 -17.77 8.34
N GLU A 120 10.63 -17.71 8.90
CA GLU A 120 9.43 -18.37 8.37
C GLU A 120 9.09 -17.85 6.97
N LYS A 121 9.07 -16.52 6.77
CA LYS A 121 8.79 -15.92 5.47
C LYS A 121 9.80 -16.38 4.42
N TYR A 122 11.10 -16.28 4.70
CA TYR A 122 12.12 -16.57 3.69
C TYR A 122 12.39 -18.06 3.48
N ALA A 123 12.06 -18.93 4.44
CA ALA A 123 12.00 -20.38 4.21
C ALA A 123 10.83 -20.80 3.29
N LYS A 124 9.71 -20.05 3.29
CA LYS A 124 8.54 -20.31 2.42
C LYS A 124 8.65 -19.66 1.03
N ASN A 125 9.57 -18.71 0.85
CA ASN A 125 9.62 -17.85 -0.34
C ASN A 125 10.47 -18.37 -1.52
N GLU A 126 10.89 -19.63 -1.53
CA GLU A 126 11.31 -20.28 -2.79
C GLU A 126 10.14 -20.48 -3.76
N LEU A 127 8.90 -20.56 -3.24
CA LEU A 127 7.69 -20.83 -4.05
C LEU A 127 6.91 -19.56 -4.45
N ASN A 128 7.00 -18.49 -3.66
CA ASN A 128 6.12 -17.31 -3.77
C ASN A 128 6.90 -16.03 -4.12
N GLN A 129 7.27 -15.87 -5.40
CA GLN A 129 7.77 -14.58 -5.91
C GLN A 129 6.62 -13.74 -6.48
N ASP A 130 6.51 -12.52 -5.95
CA ASP A 130 5.71 -11.36 -6.39
C ASP A 130 4.17 -11.47 -6.55
N ASP A 131 3.54 -12.66 -6.50
CA ASP A 131 2.08 -12.82 -6.67
C ASP A 131 1.27 -12.58 -5.37
N THR A 132 1.50 -11.43 -4.71
CA THR A 132 0.57 -10.88 -3.69
C THR A 132 0.42 -9.37 -3.86
N GLU A 133 0.02 -8.97 -5.07
CA GLU A 133 -0.79 -7.77 -5.21
C GLU A 133 -2.01 -7.86 -4.27
N LEU A 134 -2.37 -6.73 -3.67
CA LEU A 134 -3.46 -6.61 -2.71
C LEU A 134 -4.83 -6.81 -3.38
N ASN A 135 -5.27 -8.07 -3.51
CA ASN A 135 -6.67 -8.50 -3.67
C ASN A 135 -7.56 -7.58 -4.54
N ILE A 136 -7.06 -7.17 -5.71
CA ILE A 136 -7.84 -6.43 -6.70
C ILE A 136 -8.76 -7.46 -7.40
N PRO A 137 -10.09 -7.39 -7.25
CA PRO A 137 -10.97 -8.34 -7.89
C PRO A 137 -10.86 -8.17 -9.41
N ARG A 138 -10.24 -9.17 -10.07
CA ARG A 138 -9.99 -9.20 -11.52
C ARG A 138 -11.29 -8.91 -12.27
N ARG A 139 -11.47 -7.67 -12.73
CA ARG A 139 -12.66 -7.25 -13.50
C ARG A 139 -12.72 -8.11 -14.76
N HIS A 140 -13.64 -9.08 -14.79
CA HIS A 140 -13.85 -9.92 -15.97
C HIS A 140 -14.06 -9.05 -17.22
N VAL A 141 -13.09 -9.08 -18.13
CA VAL A 141 -13.25 -8.55 -19.49
C VAL A 141 -14.24 -9.46 -20.21
N ARG A 142 -15.53 -9.15 -20.02
CA ARG A 142 -16.66 -9.92 -20.51
C ARG A 142 -16.65 -9.87 -22.03
N LYS A 143 -16.07 -10.90 -22.68
CA LYS A 143 -15.93 -11.00 -24.14
C LYS A 143 -17.22 -10.57 -24.82
N ARG A 144 -17.20 -9.44 -25.53
CA ARG A 144 -18.36 -8.89 -26.23
C ARG A 144 -18.78 -9.88 -27.31
N LYS A 145 -19.86 -10.64 -27.10
CA LYS A 145 -20.43 -11.54 -28.12
C LYS A 145 -20.79 -10.72 -29.35
N THR A 146 -20.04 -10.92 -30.44
CA THR A 146 -20.41 -10.45 -31.76
C THR A 146 -21.72 -11.13 -32.18
N LYS A 147 -22.83 -10.41 -32.10
CA LYS A 147 -24.11 -10.89 -32.64
C LYS A 147 -23.97 -10.93 -34.16
N LYS A 148 -23.84 -12.12 -34.75
CA LYS A 148 -23.94 -12.29 -36.21
C LYS A 148 -25.30 -11.74 -36.68
N PRO A 149 -25.37 -10.74 -37.57
CA PRO A 149 -26.63 -10.37 -38.20
C PRO A 149 -27.10 -11.54 -39.07
N LYS A 150 -28.37 -11.94 -38.93
CA LYS A 150 -28.96 -13.07 -39.65
C LYS A 150 -29.36 -12.63 -41.08
N GLY A 151 -28.35 -12.37 -41.91
CA GLY A 151 -28.50 -12.09 -43.34
C GLY A 151 -29.18 -13.23 -44.09
N ARG A 152 -29.86 -12.91 -45.19
CA ARG A 152 -30.69 -13.85 -45.98
C ARG A 152 -29.84 -14.52 -47.07
N LYS A 153 -30.12 -15.80 -47.38
CA LYS A 153 -29.64 -16.43 -48.62
C LYS A 153 -30.38 -15.82 -49.81
N LEU A 154 -29.66 -15.38 -50.83
CA LEU A 154 -30.18 -14.96 -52.14
C LEU A 154 -29.08 -15.21 -53.20
N PHE A 155 -29.30 -16.19 -54.10
CA PHE A 155 -28.46 -16.57 -55.26
C PHE A 155 -27.04 -17.09 -54.88
N GLN A 156 -26.46 -18.21 -55.38
CA GLN A 156 -26.64 -19.12 -56.53
C GLN A 156 -25.85 -18.76 -57.80
N ASP A 157 -24.83 -19.58 -58.09
CA ASP A 157 -24.02 -19.82 -59.30
C ASP A 157 -23.42 -18.67 -60.13
N SER A 158 -22.07 -18.64 -60.19
CA SER A 158 -21.21 -18.55 -61.40
C SER A 158 -19.76 -18.78 -60.93
N SER A 159 -19.08 -19.85 -61.36
CA SER A 159 -18.20 -19.96 -62.55
C SER A 159 -16.77 -19.44 -62.32
N ASP A 160 -15.80 -20.18 -62.85
CA ASP A 160 -14.36 -19.91 -62.78
C ASP A 160 -13.93 -18.71 -63.65
N ASP A 161 -12.79 -18.09 -63.30
CA ASP A 161 -11.72 -17.66 -64.22
C ASP A 161 -10.51 -17.09 -63.43
N ASP A 162 -9.29 -17.40 -63.88
CA ASP A 162 -8.03 -16.79 -63.38
C ASP A 162 -7.80 -15.41 -64.03
N PHE A 163 -7.14 -14.47 -63.33
CA PHE A 163 -6.25 -13.51 -64.00
C PHE A 163 -5.13 -12.97 -63.09
N ILE A 164 -4.00 -12.64 -63.72
CA ILE A 164 -2.70 -12.23 -63.14
C ILE A 164 -2.53 -10.70 -63.24
N SER A 165 -1.45 -10.16 -62.64
CA SER A 165 -0.76 -8.90 -63.00
C SER A 165 -1.12 -7.67 -62.13
N ASP A 166 -0.23 -6.70 -61.85
CA ASP A 166 1.25 -6.65 -61.70
C ASP A 166 1.64 -5.23 -61.18
N SER A 167 2.89 -5.00 -60.76
CA SER A 167 3.56 -3.70 -60.61
C SER A 167 3.01 -2.71 -59.56
N ASP A 168 3.75 -1.68 -59.11
CA ASP A 168 5.17 -1.58 -58.71
C ASP A 168 5.33 -0.30 -57.87
N GLU A 169 6.52 -0.11 -57.29
CA GLU A 169 7.18 1.12 -56.81
C GLU A 169 6.36 2.37 -56.40
N SER A 170 6.60 2.83 -55.18
CA SER A 170 6.77 4.27 -54.89
C SER A 170 7.69 4.43 -53.68
N ASP A 171 9.00 4.57 -53.90
CA ASP A 171 9.87 5.16 -52.88
C ASP A 171 9.60 6.67 -52.81
N HIS A 172 9.55 7.20 -51.59
CA HIS A 172 9.78 8.62 -51.34
C HIS A 172 10.09 8.84 -49.86
N GLY A 173 11.36 8.62 -49.48
CA GLY A 173 11.89 9.13 -48.22
C GLY A 173 11.77 10.66 -48.14
N ASN A 174 11.27 11.17 -47.02
CA ASN A 174 11.52 12.53 -46.58
C ASN A 174 11.55 12.57 -45.05
N GLU A 175 12.72 12.90 -44.49
CA GLU A 175 12.92 13.06 -43.05
C GLU A 175 12.44 14.46 -42.62
N ASN A 176 11.68 14.54 -41.53
CA ASN A 176 11.59 15.72 -40.66
C ASN A 176 10.90 15.34 -39.35
N ASP A 177 11.58 15.53 -38.23
CA ASP A 177 10.93 15.73 -36.93
C ASP A 177 10.28 17.12 -36.91
N ASP A 178 9.03 17.23 -36.45
CA ASP A 178 8.67 17.99 -35.23
C ASP A 178 7.14 18.07 -35.02
N ASP A 179 6.75 18.23 -33.75
CA ASP A 179 5.46 18.75 -33.26
C ASP A 179 4.13 18.29 -33.93
N GLU A 180 3.53 17.20 -33.44
CA GLU A 180 2.06 17.07 -33.43
C GLU A 180 1.48 17.06 -32.00
N GLN A 181 0.57 18.00 -31.76
CA GLN A 181 -0.03 18.27 -30.45
C GLN A 181 -1.16 17.28 -30.13
N PRO A 182 -1.37 16.87 -28.87
CA PRO A 182 -2.48 15.99 -28.51
C PRO A 182 -3.83 16.71 -28.74
N ILE A 183 -4.62 16.20 -29.69
CA ILE A 183 -5.92 16.75 -30.10
C ILE A 183 -6.99 16.50 -29.02
N ILE A 184 -6.90 17.23 -27.90
CA ILE A 184 -7.84 17.14 -26.78
C ILE A 184 -9.08 17.99 -27.11
N HIS A 185 -10.05 17.37 -27.78
CA HIS A 185 -11.35 18.00 -28.05
C HIS A 185 -12.05 18.44 -26.75
N THR A 186 -12.33 19.74 -26.64
CA THR A 186 -12.85 20.38 -25.43
C THR A 186 -14.34 20.12 -25.21
N PHE A 187 -14.66 19.14 -24.36
CA PHE A 187 -16.04 18.93 -23.90
C PHE A 187 -16.44 19.96 -22.82
N LYS A 188 -16.93 21.12 -23.26
CA LYS A 188 -17.70 22.05 -22.41
C LYS A 188 -18.90 21.32 -21.80
N SER A 189 -18.87 21.07 -20.49
CA SER A 189 -20.05 20.61 -19.74
C SER A 189 -20.26 21.49 -18.50
N ALA A 190 -21.13 22.48 -18.61
CA ALA A 190 -21.42 23.44 -17.55
C ALA A 190 -22.57 22.92 -16.65
N ALA A 191 -22.21 22.20 -15.58
CA ALA A 191 -23.17 21.76 -14.57
C ALA A 191 -23.64 22.96 -13.71
N LYS A 192 -24.86 23.45 -13.97
CA LYS A 192 -25.49 24.48 -13.13
C LYS A 192 -25.90 23.88 -11.78
N PHE A 193 -25.22 24.26 -10.71
CA PHE A 193 -25.70 23.96 -9.35
C PHE A 193 -27.02 24.69 -9.10
N GLN A 194 -28.11 23.95 -8.93
CA GLN A 194 -29.38 24.51 -8.47
C GLN A 194 -29.34 24.65 -6.94
N SER A 195 -29.82 25.80 -6.47
CA SER A 195 -29.96 26.11 -5.04
C SER A 195 -31.34 25.67 -4.52
N MET A 196 -31.65 26.04 -3.27
CA MET A 196 -32.85 25.71 -2.49
C MET A 196 -32.80 24.29 -1.87
N LYS A 197 -33.27 24.06 -0.64
CA LYS A 197 -33.97 24.96 0.31
C LYS A 197 -33.70 24.50 1.75
N LEU A 198 -33.47 25.43 2.69
CA LEU A 198 -33.68 25.12 4.11
C LEU A 198 -35.20 24.97 4.36
N SER A 199 -35.58 24.01 5.20
CA SER A 199 -36.91 23.93 5.78
C SER A 199 -36.81 24.22 7.28
N GLN A 200 -37.45 25.30 7.73
CA GLN A 200 -37.39 25.77 9.11
C GLN A 200 -38.81 25.98 9.65
N GLN A 201 -39.39 24.95 10.27
CA GLN A 201 -40.63 25.03 11.04
C GLN A 201 -40.74 23.83 11.99
N GLY A 202 -41.15 23.94 13.25
CA GLY A 202 -41.40 25.14 14.06
C GLY A 202 -42.80 25.24 14.67
N LYS A 203 -43.02 24.55 15.80
CA LYS A 203 -44.05 24.74 16.85
C LYS A 203 -43.64 23.87 18.06
N LYS A 204 -43.66 24.31 19.33
CA LYS A 204 -44.74 24.88 20.17
C LYS A 204 -45.80 23.84 20.57
N ASP A 205 -46.22 23.66 21.83
CA ASP A 205 -45.82 24.17 23.16
C ASP A 205 -45.92 22.95 24.16
N LYS A 206 -45.95 22.94 25.52
CA LYS A 206 -46.29 23.87 26.61
C LYS A 206 -45.66 23.47 27.98
N VAL A 207 -45.35 24.47 28.81
CA VAL A 207 -45.66 24.62 30.27
C VAL A 207 -45.39 23.49 31.28
N GLY A 208 -44.62 23.82 32.34
CA GLY A 208 -44.62 23.15 33.65
C GLY A 208 -43.86 23.95 34.73
N SER A 209 -44.53 24.36 35.82
CA SER A 209 -43.96 25.02 37.02
C SER A 209 -43.13 24.01 37.87
N SER A 210 -42.29 24.38 38.85
CA SER A 210 -42.42 25.47 39.85
C SER A 210 -41.11 25.95 40.53
N LYS A 211 -41.25 26.95 41.42
CA LYS A 211 -40.30 27.45 42.45
C LYS A 211 -39.68 26.30 43.29
N SER A 212 -38.56 26.43 44.02
CA SER A 212 -38.00 27.55 44.84
C SER A 212 -36.45 27.60 44.77
N ALA A 213 -35.75 28.74 44.83
CA ALA A 213 -35.68 29.79 45.87
C ALA A 213 -35.08 29.31 47.21
N GLY A 214 -33.95 29.92 47.62
CA GLY A 214 -33.26 29.65 48.87
C GLY A 214 -31.75 29.93 48.78
N GLY A 215 -31.27 30.99 49.43
CA GLY A 215 -29.85 31.33 49.49
C GLY A 215 -29.54 32.25 50.68
N SER A 216 -28.50 31.88 51.42
CA SER A 216 -27.82 32.61 52.50
C SER A 216 -26.36 32.08 52.53
N GLY A 217 -25.37 32.82 53.03
CA GLY A 217 -25.44 34.04 53.84
C GLY A 217 -25.05 33.73 55.27
#